data_AF-A0A2M7ZMW6-F1
#
_entry.id   AF-A0A2M7ZMW6-F1
#
_cell.length_a   1.000
_cell.length_b   1.000
_cell.length_c   1.000
_cell.angle_alpha   90.00
_cell.angle_beta   90.00
_cell.angle_gamma   90.00
#
_symmetry.space_group_name_H-M   'P 1'
#
loop_
_entity.id
_entity.type
_entity.pdbx_description
1 polymer ?
#
loop_
_entity_poly.entity_id
_entity_poly.type
_entity_poly.pdbx_seq_one_letter_code
_entity_poly.pdbx_strand_id
1 'polypeptide(L)' 'MDSKIRVLVAKAGLDGHDRGAKVIAAALRDAGMEVIYTGLRQTPNMI' A
#
# COMPACT_ATOMS: atom_id res chain seq x y z
N MET A 1 18.74 14.34 7.89
CA MET A 1 18.02 13.77 6.72
C MET A 1 16.62 13.49 7.21
N ASP A 2 15.64 14.21 6.69
CA ASP A 2 14.24 13.97 7.05
C ASP A 2 13.85 12.57 6.56
N SER A 3 13.53 11.68 7.49
CA SER A 3 13.09 10.32 7.16
C SER A 3 11.72 10.41 6.49
N LYS A 4 11.63 10.07 5.20
CA LYS A 4 10.34 10.01 4.50
C LYS A 4 9.41 9.05 5.24
N ILE A 5 8.15 9.46 5.42
CA ILE A 5 7.11 8.58 5.96
C ILE A 5 6.96 7.38 5.02
N ARG A 6 7.02 6.17 5.60
CA ARG A 6 6.89 4.90 4.87
C ARG A 6 5.50 4.31 5.12
N VAL A 7 4.80 3.92 4.06
CA VAL A 7 3.44 3.38 4.14
C VAL A 7 3.35 2.04 3.42
N LEU A 8 2.84 1.04 4.13
CA LEU A 8 2.45 -0.25 3.55
C LEU A 8 0.97 -0.22 3.21
N VAL A 9 0.63 -0.40 1.94
CA VAL A 9 -0.75 -0.59 1.47
C VAL A 9 -0.93 -2.06 1.14
N ALA A 10 -1.67 -2.76 1.98
CA ALA A 10 -1.87 -4.20 1.88
C ALA A 10 -3.34 -4.58 1.99
N LYS A 11 -3.70 -5.73 1.39
CA LYS A 11 -5.02 -6.35 1.54
C LYS A 11 -4.84 -7.84 1.82
N ALA A 12 -5.37 -8.28 2.95
CA ALA A 12 -5.24 -9.65 3.41
C ALA A 12 -6.28 -10.57 2.76
N GLY A 13 -5.88 -11.81 2.49
CA GLY A 13 -6.77 -12.89 2.08
C GLY A 13 -7.41 -12.66 0.71
N LEU A 14 -8.69 -13.02 0.59
CA LEU A 14 -9.40 -13.07 -0.69
C LEU A 14 -10.00 -11.73 -1.14
N ASP A 15 -9.73 -10.64 -0.42
CA ASP A 15 -10.28 -9.35 -0.79
C ASP A 15 -9.75 -8.90 -2.17
N GLY A 16 -10.66 -8.79 -3.14
CA GLY A 16 -10.37 -8.40 -4.52
C GLY A 16 -10.57 -6.91 -4.83
N HIS A 17 -11.09 -6.10 -3.89
CA HIS A 17 -11.36 -4.68 -4.13
C HIS A 17 -10.06 -3.88 -4.24
N ASP A 18 -9.63 -3.53 -5.45
CA ASP A 18 -8.28 -3.00 -5.69
C ASP A 18 -8.23 -1.50 -6.02
N ARG A 19 -9.33 -0.96 -6.56
CA ARG A 19 -9.33 0.42 -7.08
C ARG A 19 -8.99 1.46 -6.01
N GLY A 20 -9.60 1.36 -4.82
CA GLY A 20 -9.34 2.29 -3.71
C GLY A 20 -7.90 2.22 -3.22
N ALA A 21 -7.36 1.01 -3.04
CA ALA A 21 -5.97 0.81 -2.61
C ALA A 21 -4.97 1.43 -3.59
N LYS A 22 -5.20 1.26 -4.90
CA LYS A 22 -4.37 1.88 -5.95
C LYS A 22 -4.43 3.41 -5.95
N VAL A 23 -5.63 3.99 -5.79
CA VAL A 23 -5.81 5.45 -5.75
C VAL A 23 -5.10 6.05 -4.54
N ILE A 24 -5.26 5.47 -3.36
CA ILE A 24 -4.59 5.93 -2.14
C ILE A 24 -3.08 5.76 -2.25
N ALA A 25 -2.60 4.61 -2.75
CA ALA A 25 -1.16 4.39 -2.94
C ALA A 25 -0.53 5.41 -3.91
N ALA A 26 -1.24 5.81 -4.96
CA ALA A 26 -0.79 6.86 -5.86
C ALA A 26 -0.75 8.23 -5.16
N ALA A 27 -1.84 8.63 -4.50
CA ALA A 27 -1.93 9.92 -3.81
C ALA A 27 -0.85 10.09 -2.72
N LEU A 28 -0.56 9.02 -1.96
CA LEU A 28 0.50 9.05 -0.94
C LEU A 28 1.90 9.19 -1.55
N ARG A 29 2.16 8.58 -2.72
CA ARG A 29 3.41 8.79 -3.46
C ARG A 29 3.54 10.22 -3.98
N ASP A 30 2.45 10.77 -4.52
CA ASP A 30 2.42 12.15 -5.00
C ASP A 30 2.64 13.15 -3.85
N ALA A 31 2.22 12.81 -2.63
CA ALA A 31 2.51 13.56 -1.40
C ALA A 31 3.94 13.38 -0.86
N GLY A 32 4.81 12.62 -1.55
CA GLY A 32 6.23 12.46 -1.21
C GLY A 32 6.57 11.31 -0.27
N MET A 33 5.60 10.44 0.06
CA MET A 33 5.82 9.27 0.92
C MET A 33 6.49 8.11 0.17
N GLU A 34 7.20 7.26 0.91
CA GLU A 34 7.65 5.96 0.38
C GLU A 34 6.52 4.93 0.55
N VAL A 35 5.91 4.53 -0.56
CA VAL A 35 4.72 3.65 -0.53
C VAL A 35 5.04 2.28 -1.10
N ILE A 36 4.74 1.24 -0.33
CA ILE A 36 4.87 -0.16 -0.72
C ILE A 36 3.45 -0.72 -0.89
N TYR A 37 3.08 -1.05 -2.13
CA TYR A 37 1.80 -1.71 -2.42
C TYR A 37 2.04 -3.20 -2.66
N THR A 38 1.45 -4.06 -1.83
CA THR A 38 1.72 -5.51 -1.85
C THR A 38 0.87 -6.29 -2.85
N GLY A 39 -0.10 -5.64 -3.50
CA GLY A 39 -1.05 -6.33 -4.37
C GLY A 39 -2.13 -7.10 -3.62
N LEU A 40 -2.85 -7.94 -4.36
CA LEU A 40 -3.96 -8.76 -3.85
C LEU A 40 -3.44 -10.10 -3.29
N ARG A 41 -4.30 -10.80 -2.55
CA ARG A 41 -4.10 -12.19 -2.14
C ARG A 41 -2.88 -12.43 -1.25
N GLN A 42 -2.57 -11.47 -0.38
CA GLN A 42 -1.50 -11.61 0.60
C GLN A 42 -2.00 -12.30 1.86
N THR A 43 -1.18 -13.17 2.46
CA THR A 43 -1.47 -13.71 3.78
C THR A 43 -0.99 -12.75 4.87
N PRO A 44 -1.51 -12.82 6.10
CA PRO A 44 -1.02 -12.00 7.20
C PRO A 44 0.49 -12.13 7.47
N ASN A 45 1.11 -13.26 7.14
CA ASN A 45 2.56 -13.44 7.33
C ASN A 45 3.40 -12.78 6.22
N MET A 46 2.79 -12.37 5.10
CA MET A 46 3.46 -11.75 3.96
C MET A 46 3.46 -10.22 4.02
N ILE A 47 2.67 -9.63 4.93
CA ILE A 47 2.46 -8.18 5.09
C ILE A 47 2.79 -7.76 6.51
#